data_AF-A0A7J2JZ22-F1
#
_entry.id   AF-A0A7J2JZ22-F1
#
_cell.length_a   1.000
_cell.length_b   1.000
_cell.length_c   1.000
_cell.angle_alpha   90.00
_cell.angle_beta   90.00
_cell.angle_gamma   90.00
#
_symmetry.space_group_name_H-M   'P 1'
#
loop_
_entity.id
_entity.type
_entity.pdbx_description
1 polymer ?
#
loop_
_entity_poly.entity_id
_entity_poly.type
_entity_poly.pdbx_seq_one_letter_code
_entity_poly.pdbx_strand_id
1 'polypeptide(L)'
;MGVIALSEEFMPEILAEVEAGYRLRPATQVGLMLVLSLLGLWLIYLAREHYNLPIEVCVIAGTIYLALLYPLVIKIRNRLTVSISFGLYGAAMAAIAYWLVTKAILAPGGLSMEAVALYVIFLEIIAMELFHHLCEEHVFYERDWRSYLLTLLLSIGFFACLYVFLSAYALGFTSIVIAAVLTMMFAWAVLPEKPI
;
A
#
# COMPACT_ATOMS: atom_id res chain seq x y z
N MET A 1 -12.85 -40.94 -5.04
CA MET A 1 -12.20 -39.76 -5.65
C MET A 1 -13.13 -38.56 -5.79
N GLY A 2 -14.45 -38.70 -6.02
CA GLY A 2 -15.36 -37.54 -6.15
C GLY A 2 -15.70 -36.75 -4.87
N VAL A 3 -15.60 -37.34 -3.68
CA VAL A 3 -15.95 -36.65 -2.40
C VAL A 3 -14.84 -35.69 -1.93
N ILE A 4 -13.58 -35.99 -2.25
CA ILE A 4 -12.43 -35.14 -1.86
C ILE A 4 -12.42 -33.86 -2.71
N ALA A 5 -12.69 -33.98 -4.01
CA ALA A 5 -12.79 -32.83 -4.93
C ALA A 5 -13.95 -31.88 -4.56
N LEU A 6 -15.11 -32.42 -4.16
CA LEU A 6 -16.22 -31.60 -3.66
C LEU A 6 -15.83 -30.83 -2.38
N SER A 7 -15.08 -31.46 -1.47
CA SER A 7 -14.68 -30.79 -0.22
C SER A 7 -13.70 -29.63 -0.46
N GLU A 8 -12.81 -29.73 -1.44
CA GLU A 8 -11.86 -28.66 -1.78
C GLU A 8 -12.56 -27.47 -2.45
N GLU A 9 -13.61 -27.71 -3.24
CA GLU A 9 -14.37 -26.68 -3.96
C GLU A 9 -15.27 -25.85 -3.01
N PHE A 10 -15.86 -26.48 -1.98
CA PHE A 10 -16.72 -25.81 -0.99
C PHE A 10 -15.98 -25.29 0.26
N MET A 11 -14.74 -25.73 0.50
CA MET A 11 -13.91 -25.23 1.61
C MET A 11 -13.78 -23.70 1.65
N PRO A 12 -13.50 -22.99 0.54
CA PRO A 12 -13.38 -21.53 0.57
C PRO A 12 -14.71 -20.82 0.87
N GLU A 13 -15.84 -21.34 0.41
CA GLU A 13 -17.17 -20.77 0.73
C GLU A 13 -17.53 -20.97 2.21
N ILE A 14 -17.28 -22.17 2.75
CA ILE A 14 -17.52 -22.46 4.17
C ILE A 14 -16.60 -21.60 5.05
N LEU A 15 -15.33 -21.44 4.68
CA LEU A 15 -14.40 -20.56 5.39
C LEU A 15 -14.84 -19.09 5.32
N ALA A 16 -15.29 -18.61 4.16
CA ALA A 16 -15.81 -17.25 4.02
C ALA A 16 -17.07 -17.01 4.86
N GLU A 17 -17.95 -18.02 4.99
CA GLU A 17 -19.17 -17.94 5.80
C GLU A 17 -18.87 -18.02 7.31
N VAL A 18 -17.92 -18.86 7.71
CA VAL A 18 -17.40 -18.90 9.09
C VAL A 18 -16.71 -17.57 9.43
N GLU A 19 -15.87 -17.04 8.55
CA GLU A 19 -15.24 -15.72 8.73
C GLU A 19 -16.28 -14.60 8.81
N ALA A 20 -17.35 -14.66 8.02
CA ALA A 20 -18.45 -13.70 8.10
C ALA A 20 -19.10 -13.70 9.50
N GLY A 21 -19.19 -14.85 10.16
CA GLY A 21 -19.67 -14.98 11.54
C GLY A 21 -18.77 -14.32 12.60
N TYR A 22 -17.46 -14.23 12.34
CA TYR A 22 -16.49 -13.57 13.24
C TYR A 22 -16.27 -12.08 12.93
N ARG A 23 -16.90 -11.52 11.89
CA ARG A 23 -16.79 -10.09 11.58
C ARG A 23 -17.40 -9.25 12.68
N LEU A 24 -16.63 -8.28 13.16
CA LEU A 24 -17.13 -7.26 14.10
C LEU A 24 -18.34 -6.56 13.51
N ARG A 25 -19.36 -6.30 14.35
CA ARG A 25 -20.53 -5.53 13.93
C ARG A 25 -20.11 -4.15 13.43
N PRO A 26 -20.81 -3.56 12.44
CA PRO A 26 -20.45 -2.25 11.90
C PRO A 26 -20.25 -1.16 12.97
N ALA A 27 -21.12 -1.10 13.98
CA ALA A 27 -20.98 -0.17 15.09
C ALA A 27 -19.69 -0.39 15.90
N THR A 28 -19.29 -1.65 16.11
CA THR A 28 -18.05 -2.00 16.80
C THR A 28 -16.83 -1.66 15.95
N GLN A 29 -16.88 -1.85 14.62
CA GLN A 29 -15.80 -1.44 13.73
C GLN A 29 -15.59 0.08 13.77
N VAL A 30 -16.68 0.86 13.67
CA VAL A 30 -16.61 2.33 13.76
C VAL A 30 -16.11 2.76 15.15
N GLY A 31 -16.61 2.15 16.22
CA GLY A 31 -16.15 2.42 17.58
C GLY A 31 -14.66 2.13 17.77
N LEU A 32 -14.20 0.97 17.29
CA LEU A 32 -12.80 0.59 17.33
C LEU A 32 -11.93 1.53 16.50
N MET A 33 -12.39 1.92 15.31
CA MET A 33 -11.70 2.88 14.44
C MET A 33 -11.52 4.22 15.16
N LEU A 34 -12.56 4.73 15.83
CA LEU A 34 -12.48 5.98 16.60
C LEU A 34 -11.48 5.88 17.76
N VAL A 35 -11.55 4.82 18.56
CA VAL A 35 -10.64 4.62 19.70
C VAL A 35 -9.20 4.53 19.23
N LEU A 36 -8.91 3.72 18.21
CA LEU A 36 -7.56 3.57 17.68
C LEU A 36 -7.08 4.87 17.01
N SER A 37 -7.94 5.57 16.27
CA SER A 37 -7.60 6.87 15.68
C SER A 37 -7.20 7.90 16.74
N LEU A 38 -8.00 8.03 17.80
CA LEU A 38 -7.71 8.93 18.92
C LEU A 38 -6.42 8.55 19.63
N LEU A 39 -6.20 7.26 19.88
CA LEU A 39 -4.98 6.76 20.50
C LEU A 39 -3.75 7.08 19.64
N GLY A 40 -3.80 6.78 18.34
CA GLY A 40 -2.68 7.04 17.43
C GLY A 40 -2.37 8.53 17.29
N LEU A 41 -3.39 9.37 17.14
CA LEU A 41 -3.20 10.82 17.08
C LEU A 41 -2.68 11.39 18.41
N TRP A 42 -3.11 10.85 19.54
CA TRP A 42 -2.58 11.22 20.85
C TRP A 42 -1.11 10.81 21.01
N LEU A 43 -0.71 9.63 20.54
CA LEU A 43 0.70 9.22 20.54
C LEU A 43 1.56 10.12 19.65
N ILE A 44 1.06 10.53 18.48
CA ILE A 44 1.73 11.49 17.60
C ILE A 44 1.86 12.86 18.28
N TYR A 45 0.83 13.29 19.01
CA TYR A 45 0.88 14.52 19.81
C TYR A 45 1.93 14.44 20.92
N LEU A 46 1.98 13.32 21.65
CA LEU A 46 2.99 13.11 22.70
C LEU A 46 4.41 13.10 22.11
N ALA A 47 4.60 12.46 20.95
CA ALA A 47 5.86 12.48 20.23
C ALA A 47 6.26 13.91 19.82
N ARG A 48 5.30 14.73 19.41
CA ARG A 48 5.53 16.14 19.15
C ARG A 48 6.01 16.90 20.37
N GLU A 49 5.35 16.71 21.51
CA GLU A 49 5.70 17.40 22.75
C GLU A 49 7.09 16.98 23.27
N HIS A 50 7.40 15.68 23.20
CA HIS A 50 8.65 15.14 23.72
C HIS A 50 9.85 15.37 22.79
N TYR A 51 9.68 15.23 21.47
CA TYR A 51 10.76 15.33 20.48
C TYR A 51 10.75 16.64 19.69
N ASN A 52 9.85 17.58 20.03
CA ASN A 52 9.67 18.87 19.37
C ASN A 52 9.48 18.75 17.84
N LEU A 53 8.68 17.76 17.41
CA LEU A 53 8.47 17.49 15.99
C LEU A 53 7.71 18.65 15.32
N PRO A 54 8.07 19.03 14.07
CA PRO A 54 7.30 19.99 13.30
C PRO A 54 5.87 19.51 13.08
N ILE A 55 4.89 20.43 13.15
CA ILE A 55 3.47 20.11 12.94
C ILE A 55 3.21 19.43 11.59
N GLU A 56 3.97 19.83 10.56
CA GLU A 56 3.95 19.25 9.22
C GLU A 56 4.19 17.73 9.26
N VAL A 57 5.21 17.29 10.01
CA VAL A 57 5.54 15.87 10.16
C VAL A 57 4.43 15.11 10.88
N CYS A 58 3.81 15.72 11.89
CA CYS A 58 2.68 15.13 12.60
C CYS A 58 1.46 14.93 11.69
N VAL A 59 1.17 15.89 10.81
CA VAL A 59 0.06 15.79 9.84
C VAL A 59 0.32 14.68 8.82
N ILE A 60 1.55 14.58 8.30
CA ILE A 60 1.95 13.51 7.37
C ILE A 60 1.81 12.14 8.06
N ALA A 61 2.41 11.99 9.25
CA ALA A 61 2.35 10.74 10.02
C ALA A 61 0.91 10.35 10.38
N GLY A 62 0.08 11.31 10.79
CA GLY A 62 -1.33 11.08 11.11
C GLY A 62 -2.13 10.64 9.88
N THR A 63 -1.88 11.25 8.73
CA THR A 63 -2.55 10.89 7.47
C THR A 63 -2.22 9.46 7.06
N ILE A 64 -0.93 9.10 7.06
CA ILE A 64 -0.47 7.74 6.73
C ILE A 64 -1.04 6.74 7.74
N TYR A 65 -0.98 7.05 9.04
CA TYR A 65 -1.52 6.21 10.09
C TYR A 65 -3.00 5.89 9.90
N LEU A 66 -3.83 6.91 9.63
CA LEU A 66 -5.25 6.71 9.39
C LEU A 66 -5.52 5.90 8.12
N ALA A 67 -4.74 6.12 7.06
CA ALA A 67 -4.86 5.35 5.82
C ALA A 67 -4.52 3.86 6.00
N LEU A 68 -3.53 3.53 6.83
CA LEU A 68 -3.16 2.15 7.17
C LEU A 68 -4.14 1.49 8.15
N LEU A 69 -4.68 2.26 9.09
CA LEU A 69 -5.62 1.77 10.10
C LEU A 69 -7.00 1.47 9.51
N TYR A 70 -7.44 2.27 8.55
CA TYR A 70 -8.78 2.17 7.98
C TYR A 70 -9.11 0.78 7.38
N PRO A 71 -8.31 0.21 6.46
CA PRO A 71 -8.60 -1.11 5.87
C PRO A 71 -8.42 -2.25 6.88
N LEU A 72 -7.67 -2.03 7.95
CA LEU A 72 -7.49 -3.01 9.03
C LEU A 72 -8.79 -3.17 9.83
N VAL A 73 -9.46 -2.06 10.15
CA VAL A 73 -10.63 -2.04 11.05
C VAL A 73 -11.95 -2.05 10.30
N ILE A 74 -12.10 -1.23 9.26
CA ILE A 74 -13.33 -1.09 8.49
C ILE A 74 -13.33 -2.11 7.35
N LYS A 75 -14.15 -3.15 7.51
CA LYS A 75 -14.39 -4.18 6.48
C LYS A 75 -15.74 -4.00 5.78
N ILE A 76 -16.51 -2.97 6.15
CA ILE A 76 -17.82 -2.66 5.56
C ILE A 76 -17.63 -2.10 4.15
N ARG A 77 -18.41 -2.61 3.19
CA ARG A 77 -18.37 -2.17 1.79
C ARG A 77 -19.67 -1.47 1.42
N ASN A 78 -19.70 -0.16 1.65
CA ASN A 78 -20.74 0.71 1.13
C ASN A 78 -20.10 1.89 0.37
N ARG A 79 -20.87 2.60 -0.44
CA ARG A 79 -20.34 3.68 -1.29
C ARG A 79 -19.54 4.74 -0.50
N LEU A 80 -19.98 5.04 0.72
CA LEU A 80 -19.34 6.02 1.59
C LEU A 80 -18.01 5.49 2.13
N THR A 81 -17.97 4.25 2.64
CA THR A 81 -16.75 3.65 3.18
C THR A 81 -15.70 3.47 2.10
N VAL A 82 -16.11 3.15 0.87
CA VAL A 82 -15.22 3.06 -0.30
C VAL A 82 -14.68 4.43 -0.69
N SER A 83 -15.53 5.47 -0.71
CA SER A 83 -15.08 6.84 -1.04
C SER A 83 -14.09 7.37 0.00
N ILE A 84 -14.28 7.04 1.28
CA ILE A 84 -13.33 7.35 2.35
C ILE A 84 -12.02 6.60 2.16
N SER A 85 -12.05 5.30 1.81
CA SER A 85 -10.85 4.53 1.47
C SER A 85 -9.99 5.21 0.41
N PHE A 86 -10.61 5.61 -0.71
CA PHE A 86 -9.91 6.31 -1.81
C PHE A 86 -9.36 7.67 -1.36
N GLY A 87 -10.12 8.41 -0.57
CA GLY A 87 -9.67 9.69 -0.01
C GLY A 87 -8.45 9.54 0.90
N LEU A 88 -8.46 8.54 1.79
CA LEU A 88 -7.35 8.26 2.70
C LEU A 88 -6.12 7.74 1.94
N TYR A 89 -6.31 6.86 0.95
CA TYR A 89 -5.23 6.40 0.08
C TYR A 89 -4.57 7.57 -0.65
N GLY A 90 -5.37 8.40 -1.34
CA GLY A 90 -4.87 9.56 -2.07
C GLY A 90 -4.16 10.57 -1.17
N ALA A 91 -4.70 10.82 0.03
CA ALA A 91 -4.09 11.71 1.02
C ALA A 91 -2.75 11.16 1.53
N ALA A 92 -2.66 9.85 1.81
CA ALA A 92 -1.40 9.22 2.21
C ALA A 92 -0.36 9.29 1.09
N MET A 93 -0.73 8.97 -0.15
CA MET A 93 0.17 9.06 -1.30
C MET A 93 0.67 10.49 -1.54
N ALA A 94 -0.21 11.49 -1.45
CA ALA A 94 0.17 12.89 -1.56
C ALA A 94 1.11 13.33 -0.43
N ALA A 95 0.84 12.92 0.81
CA ALA A 95 1.67 13.24 1.97
C ALA A 95 3.06 12.60 1.87
N ILE A 96 3.14 11.34 1.42
CA ILE A 96 4.38 10.62 1.17
C ILE A 96 5.19 11.31 0.06
N ALA A 97 4.56 11.62 -1.08
CA ALA A 97 5.21 12.29 -2.20
C ALA A 97 5.75 13.68 -1.80
N TYR A 98 4.95 14.45 -1.05
CA TYR A 98 5.37 15.74 -0.52
C TYR A 98 6.58 15.62 0.42
N TRP A 99 6.56 14.64 1.34
CA TRP A 99 7.68 14.39 2.24
C TRP A 99 8.95 14.00 1.48
N LEU A 100 8.82 13.09 0.50
CA LEU A 100 9.94 12.64 -0.33
C LEU A 100 10.59 13.81 -1.07
N VAL A 101 9.80 14.66 -1.70
CA VAL A 101 10.32 15.81 -2.45
C VAL A 101 10.97 16.83 -1.51
N THR A 102 10.28 17.23 -0.44
CA THR A 102 10.73 18.37 0.38
C THR A 102 11.78 18.02 1.43
N LYS A 103 11.72 16.81 2.01
CA LYS A 103 12.59 16.40 3.12
C LYS A 103 13.69 15.43 2.70
N ALA A 104 13.50 14.65 1.65
CA ALA A 104 14.51 13.72 1.17
C ALA A 104 15.31 14.25 -0.02
N ILE A 105 14.66 14.85 -1.03
CA ILE A 105 15.33 15.30 -2.27
C ILE A 105 15.84 16.75 -2.16
N LEU A 106 14.99 17.69 -1.74
CA LEU A 106 15.31 19.13 -1.76
C LEU A 106 15.96 19.64 -0.47
N ALA A 107 16.05 18.81 0.58
CA ALA A 107 16.63 19.22 1.85
C ALA A 107 18.16 19.44 1.74
N PRO A 108 18.73 20.42 2.47
CA PRO A 108 20.18 20.57 2.58
C PRO A 108 20.81 19.31 3.17
N GLY A 109 21.73 18.67 2.44
CA GLY A 109 22.27 17.36 2.84
C GLY A 109 21.28 16.20 2.65
N GLY A 110 20.37 16.33 1.67
CA GLY A 110 19.39 15.31 1.30
C GLY A 110 19.99 13.94 0.98
N LEU A 111 19.10 12.97 0.82
CA LEU A 111 19.46 11.57 0.59
C LEU A 111 20.20 11.40 -0.74
N SER A 112 21.13 10.43 -0.79
CA SER A 112 21.77 10.06 -2.04
C SER A 112 20.75 9.50 -3.03
N MET A 113 21.05 9.58 -4.33
CA MET A 113 20.11 9.15 -5.38
C MET A 113 19.74 7.67 -5.23
N GLU A 114 20.66 6.86 -4.75
CA GLU A 114 20.48 5.44 -4.48
C GLU A 114 19.51 5.21 -3.31
N ALA A 115 19.65 5.98 -2.24
CA ALA A 115 18.75 5.90 -1.09
C ALA A 115 17.34 6.36 -1.44
N VAL A 116 17.21 7.41 -2.27
CA VAL A 116 15.93 7.84 -2.82
C VAL A 116 15.33 6.75 -3.70
N ALA A 117 16.12 6.14 -4.59
CA ALA A 117 15.65 5.06 -5.45
C ALA A 117 15.16 3.84 -4.65
N LEU A 118 15.91 3.41 -3.65
CA LEU A 118 15.49 2.34 -2.74
C LEU A 118 14.20 2.68 -2.00
N TYR A 119 14.08 3.92 -1.53
CA TYR A 119 12.87 4.38 -0.86
C TYR A 119 11.66 4.41 -1.80
N VAL A 120 11.83 4.85 -3.05
CA VAL A 120 10.77 4.84 -4.06
C VAL A 120 10.31 3.41 -4.38
N ILE A 121 11.24 2.45 -4.52
CA ILE A 121 10.91 1.03 -4.72
C ILE A 121 10.05 0.51 -3.56
N PHE A 122 10.48 0.78 -2.33
CA PHE A 122 9.72 0.37 -1.14
C PHE A 122 8.33 1.02 -1.13
N LEU A 123 8.24 2.30 -1.45
CA LEU A 123 6.97 3.02 -1.54
C LEU A 123 6.06 2.49 -2.64
N GLU A 124 6.57 2.09 -3.80
CA GLU A 124 5.77 1.49 -4.87
C GLU A 124 5.13 0.18 -4.40
N ILE A 125 5.88 -0.67 -3.70
CA ILE A 125 5.36 -1.93 -3.13
C ILE A 125 4.27 -1.63 -2.09
N ILE A 126 4.56 -0.75 -1.13
CA ILE A 126 3.61 -0.41 -0.06
C ILE A 126 2.37 0.30 -0.62
N ALA A 127 2.53 1.16 -1.61
CA ALA A 127 1.41 1.84 -2.27
C ALA A 127 0.51 0.83 -2.98
N MET A 128 1.08 -0.13 -3.70
CA MET A 128 0.31 -1.19 -4.35
C MET A 128 -0.40 -2.10 -3.35
N GLU A 129 0.26 -2.52 -2.27
CA GLU A 129 -0.36 -3.34 -1.24
C GLU A 129 -1.50 -2.60 -0.53
N LEU A 130 -1.27 -1.33 -0.20
CA LEU A 130 -2.30 -0.47 0.40
C LEU A 130 -3.46 -0.26 -0.57
N PHE A 131 -3.17 -0.10 -1.86
CA PHE A 131 -4.17 0.00 -2.91
C PHE A 131 -4.99 -1.29 -3.02
N HIS A 132 -4.37 -2.46 -2.96
CA HIS A 132 -5.10 -3.73 -2.97
C HIS A 132 -6.07 -3.82 -1.77
N HIS A 133 -5.60 -3.51 -0.56
CA HIS A 133 -6.46 -3.54 0.62
C HIS A 133 -7.57 -2.48 0.65
N LEU A 134 -7.38 -1.32 0.04
CA LEU A 134 -8.34 -0.21 0.08
C LEU A 134 -9.28 -0.14 -1.13
N CYS A 135 -8.81 -0.56 -2.32
CA CYS A 135 -9.37 -0.12 -3.59
C CYS A 135 -9.57 -1.25 -4.63
N GLU A 136 -9.00 -2.45 -4.42
CA GLU A 136 -8.93 -3.53 -5.42
C GLU A 136 -10.27 -3.85 -6.08
N GLU A 137 -11.32 -4.06 -5.29
CA GLU A 137 -12.60 -4.53 -5.82
C GLU A 137 -13.33 -3.54 -6.73
N HIS A 138 -12.98 -2.26 -6.70
CA HIS A 138 -13.74 -1.23 -7.41
C HIS A 138 -13.04 -0.70 -8.66
N VAL A 139 -11.71 -0.86 -8.77
CA VAL A 139 -10.93 -0.33 -9.90
C VAL A 139 -10.18 -1.44 -10.64
N PHE A 140 -9.91 -2.60 -10.01
CA PHE A 140 -9.08 -3.67 -10.58
C PHE A 140 -9.79 -5.03 -10.65
N TYR A 141 -11.12 -5.05 -10.62
CA TYR A 141 -11.89 -6.29 -10.64
C TYR A 141 -11.78 -7.08 -11.95
N GLU A 142 -11.44 -6.41 -13.06
CA GLU A 142 -11.33 -7.01 -14.39
C GLU A 142 -9.95 -6.71 -15.01
N ARG A 143 -9.38 -7.68 -15.74
CA ARG A 143 -8.15 -7.48 -16.54
C ARG A 143 -8.46 -6.60 -17.77
N ASP A 144 -8.65 -5.31 -17.53
CA ASP A 144 -8.83 -4.30 -18.57
C ASP A 144 -7.49 -3.68 -19.00
N TRP A 145 -7.48 -3.00 -20.16
CA TRP A 145 -6.28 -2.34 -20.71
C TRP A 145 -5.67 -1.30 -19.75
N ARG A 146 -6.51 -0.68 -18.91
CA ARG A 146 -6.09 0.28 -17.87
C ARG A 146 -5.19 -0.39 -16.84
N SER A 147 -5.52 -1.60 -16.42
CA SER A 147 -4.76 -2.38 -15.45
C SER A 147 -3.39 -2.76 -16.01
N TYR A 148 -3.32 -3.14 -17.29
CA TYR A 148 -2.04 -3.38 -17.97
C TYR A 148 -1.21 -2.10 -18.12
N LEU A 149 -1.83 -0.98 -18.46
CA LEU A 149 -1.14 0.30 -18.56
C LEU A 149 -0.53 0.72 -17.21
N LEU A 150 -1.29 0.62 -16.11
CA LEU A 150 -0.79 0.95 -14.77
C LEU A 150 0.37 0.03 -14.40
N THR A 151 0.20 -1.29 -14.58
CA THR A 151 1.23 -2.29 -14.29
C THR A 151 2.52 -1.98 -15.05
N LEU A 152 2.41 -1.63 -16.34
CA LEU A 152 3.56 -1.26 -17.16
C LEU A 152 4.26 0.01 -16.63
N LEU A 153 3.51 1.06 -16.31
CA LEU A 153 4.08 2.31 -15.78
C LEU A 153 4.80 2.10 -14.45
N LEU A 154 4.17 1.36 -13.53
CA LEU A 154 4.79 1.00 -12.24
C LEU A 154 6.03 0.13 -12.46
N SER A 155 5.98 -0.84 -13.36
CA SER A 155 7.13 -1.71 -13.66
C SER A 155 8.31 -0.93 -14.25
N ILE A 156 8.06 0.07 -15.09
CA ILE A 156 9.10 0.96 -15.63
C ILE A 156 9.74 1.78 -14.50
N GLY A 157 8.92 2.35 -13.61
CA GLY A 157 9.37 3.10 -12.43
C GLY A 157 10.23 2.23 -11.51
N PHE A 158 9.71 1.06 -11.16
CA PHE A 158 10.38 0.05 -10.34
C PHE A 158 11.74 -0.34 -10.94
N PHE A 159 11.76 -0.68 -12.23
CA PHE A 159 12.99 -1.07 -12.93
C PHE A 159 14.02 0.07 -12.91
N ALA A 160 13.61 1.30 -13.22
CA ALA A 160 14.50 2.44 -13.26
C ALA A 160 15.13 2.71 -11.88
N CYS A 161 14.32 2.70 -10.82
CA CYS A 161 14.81 2.90 -9.46
C CYS A 161 15.73 1.75 -9.02
N LEU A 162 15.35 0.51 -9.31
CA LEU A 162 16.13 -0.66 -8.93
C LEU A 162 17.47 -0.72 -9.67
N TYR A 163 17.48 -0.33 -10.96
CA TYR A 163 18.71 -0.21 -11.73
C TYR A 163 19.64 0.87 -11.15
N VAL A 164 19.13 2.06 -10.84
CA VAL A 164 19.92 3.13 -10.19
C VAL A 164 20.55 2.63 -8.89
N PHE A 165 19.76 2.01 -8.01
CA PHE A 165 20.25 1.46 -6.76
C PHE A 165 21.34 0.38 -6.95
N LEU A 166 21.10 -0.61 -7.83
CA LEU A 166 22.05 -1.71 -8.06
C LEU A 166 23.32 -1.25 -8.80
N SER A 167 23.21 -0.23 -9.65
CA SER A 167 24.34 0.31 -10.41
C SER A 167 25.43 0.92 -9.50
N ALA A 168 25.03 1.43 -8.33
CA ALA A 168 25.95 1.99 -7.34
C ALA A 168 26.90 0.96 -6.72
N TYR A 169 26.56 -0.33 -6.78
CA TYR A 169 27.40 -1.43 -6.30
C TYR A 169 28.34 -1.99 -7.37
N ALA A 170 28.53 -1.27 -8.50
CA ALA A 170 29.41 -1.64 -9.60
C ALA A 170 29.16 -3.04 -10.19
N LEU A 171 27.90 -3.51 -10.15
CA LEU A 171 27.48 -4.83 -10.60
C LEU A 171 27.47 -5.00 -12.14
N GLY A 172 27.65 -3.91 -12.91
CA GLY A 172 27.74 -3.96 -14.38
C GLY A 172 26.49 -4.61 -15.00
N PHE A 173 26.68 -5.57 -15.92
CA PHE A 173 25.59 -6.29 -16.58
C PHE A 173 24.67 -7.04 -15.60
N THR A 174 25.19 -7.50 -14.46
CA THR A 174 24.38 -8.24 -13.49
C THR A 174 23.29 -7.38 -12.84
N SER A 175 23.51 -6.06 -12.74
CA SER A 175 22.48 -5.12 -12.26
C SER A 175 21.22 -5.12 -13.14
N ILE A 176 21.40 -5.19 -14.46
CA ILE A 176 20.30 -5.19 -15.44
C ILE A 176 19.53 -6.50 -15.32
N VAL A 177 20.23 -7.63 -15.20
CA VAL A 177 19.60 -8.96 -15.07
C VAL A 177 18.77 -9.04 -13.80
N ILE A 178 19.34 -8.64 -12.65
CA ILE A 178 18.62 -8.64 -11.37
C ILE A 178 17.43 -7.68 -11.42
N ALA A 179 17.62 -6.47 -11.94
CA ALA A 179 16.55 -5.49 -12.08
C ALA A 179 15.41 -6.03 -12.95
N ALA A 180 15.73 -6.68 -14.07
CA ALA A 180 14.73 -7.27 -14.96
C ALA A 180 13.94 -8.39 -14.27
N VAL A 181 14.62 -9.33 -13.61
CA VAL A 181 13.96 -10.45 -12.91
C VAL A 181 13.06 -9.95 -11.79
N LEU A 182 13.54 -9.05 -10.94
CA LEU A 182 12.73 -8.51 -9.84
C LEU A 182 11.56 -7.66 -10.35
N THR A 183 11.74 -6.92 -11.45
CA THR A 183 10.64 -6.18 -12.08
C THR A 183 9.59 -7.14 -12.65
N MET A 184 9.99 -8.27 -13.23
CA MET A 184 9.03 -9.29 -13.68
C MET A 184 8.25 -9.89 -12.51
N MET A 185 8.91 -10.15 -11.38
CA MET A 185 8.24 -10.61 -10.16
C MET A 185 7.26 -9.56 -9.62
N PHE A 186 7.67 -8.29 -9.59
CA PHE A 186 6.81 -7.18 -9.17
C PHE A 186 5.59 -7.03 -10.10
N ALA A 187 5.80 -7.03 -11.42
CA ALA A 187 4.71 -6.96 -12.40
C ALA A 187 3.72 -8.12 -12.24
N TRP A 188 4.22 -9.33 -11.95
CA TRP A 188 3.38 -10.49 -11.67
C TRP A 188 2.55 -10.30 -10.39
N ALA A 189 3.13 -9.74 -9.33
CA ALA A 189 2.44 -9.49 -8.08
C ALA A 189 1.39 -8.35 -8.15
N VAL A 190 1.56 -7.41 -9.09
CA VAL A 190 0.65 -6.27 -9.30
C VAL A 190 -0.52 -6.65 -10.21
N LEU A 191 -0.39 -7.68 -11.04
CA LEU A 191 -1.46 -8.10 -11.95
C LEU A 191 -2.65 -8.68 -11.17
N PRO A 192 -3.89 -8.24 -11.46
CA PRO A 192 -5.08 -8.77 -10.78
C PRO A 192 -5.28 -10.26 -11.08
N GLU A 193 -5.58 -11.04 -10.04
CA GLU A 193 -5.62 -12.50 -10.07
C GLU A 193 -6.88 -13.07 -10.77
N LYS A 194 -7.98 -12.30 -10.83
CA LYS A 194 -9.23 -12.80 -11.41
C LYS A 194 -9.20 -12.75 -12.95
N PRO A 195 -9.40 -13.90 -13.64
CA PRO A 195 -9.55 -13.90 -15.09
C PRO A 195 -10.87 -13.25 -15.53
N ILE A 196 -10.90 -12.83 -16.80
CA ILE A 196 -12.07 -12.30 -17.51
C ILE A 196 -13.17 -13.36 -17.58
#